data_AF-A0AAD4LE13-F1
#
_entry.id   AF-A0AAD4LE13-F1
#
_cell.length_a   1.000
_cell.length_b   1.000
_cell.length_c   1.000
_cell.angle_alpha   90.00
_cell.angle_beta   90.00
_cell.angle_gamma   90.00
#
_symmetry.space_group_name_H-M   'P 1'
#
loop_
_entity.id
_entity.type
_entity.pdbx_description
1 polymer ?
#
loop_
_entity_poly.entity_id
_entity_poly.type
_entity_poly.pdbx_seq_one_letter_code
_entity_poly.pdbx_strand_id
1 'polypeptide(L)'
;MPALIPVHNTLGALFIGTVLSSIIYGVTWLQVYSYYSSHSSRDRWQFKSFVAFLMLVDSANVVFVIHTNYHIGITNFGDYRSLPLVSWSLPAVALSAVVLEVSVQHFYAYRIYLLSRRSPYLPAAISAVSLTAFGIGIVFGANILKHLHELRNPFRNLCIATLFC
;
A
#
# COMPACT_ATOMS: atom_id res chain seq x y z
N MET A 1 -11.20 -9.80 -35.96
CA MET A 1 -10.16 -9.91 -34.92
C MET A 1 -10.72 -9.29 -33.65
N PRO A 2 -11.32 -10.09 -32.76
CA PRO A 2 -12.06 -9.57 -31.61
C PRO A 2 -11.07 -8.95 -30.59
N ALA A 3 -11.51 -7.87 -29.96
CA ALA A 3 -10.72 -6.95 -29.16
C ALA A 3 -9.85 -7.66 -28.10
N LEU A 4 -8.54 -7.46 -28.18
CA LEU A 4 -7.60 -7.74 -27.10
C LEU A 4 -8.05 -6.90 -25.90
N ILE A 5 -8.46 -7.58 -24.84
CA ILE A 5 -8.83 -7.01 -23.54
C ILE A 5 -7.71 -6.02 -23.13
N PRO A 6 -7.99 -4.82 -22.58
CA PRO A 6 -6.98 -3.79 -22.27
C PRO A 6 -6.04 -4.14 -21.10
N VAL A 7 -5.81 -5.42 -20.83
CA VAL A 7 -4.93 -5.94 -19.78
C VAL A 7 -3.48 -5.51 -19.96
N HIS A 8 -3.02 -5.35 -21.20
CA HIS A 8 -1.67 -4.84 -21.49
C HIS A 8 -1.46 -3.40 -20.99
N ASN A 9 -2.49 -2.54 -21.11
CA ASN A 9 -2.40 -1.16 -20.64
C ASN A 9 -2.39 -1.10 -19.11
N THR A 10 -3.20 -1.91 -18.43
CA THR A 10 -3.23 -1.96 -16.97
C THR A 10 -1.92 -2.52 -16.40
N LEU A 11 -1.36 -3.56 -17.02
CA LEU A 11 -0.10 -4.15 -16.58
C LEU A 11 1.08 -3.19 -16.82
N GLY A 12 1.12 -2.53 -17.98
CA GLY A 12 2.11 -1.49 -18.27
C GLY A 12 2.03 -0.31 -17.31
N ALA A 13 0.82 0.17 -16.99
CA ALA A 13 0.61 1.23 -16.01
C ALA A 13 1.05 0.81 -14.60
N LEU A 14 0.76 -0.41 -14.18
CA LEU A 14 1.17 -0.94 -12.87
C LEU A 14 2.69 -1.08 -12.76
N PHE A 15 3.36 -1.49 -13.84
CA PHE A 15 4.81 -1.56 -13.91
C PHE A 15 5.46 -0.17 -13.79
N ILE A 16 5.01 0.80 -14.58
CA ILE A 16 5.51 2.19 -14.52
C ILE A 16 5.24 2.78 -13.13
N GLY A 17 4.06 2.53 -12.55
CA GLY A 17 3.73 2.94 -11.20
C GLY A 17 4.70 2.36 -10.16
N THR A 18 5.03 1.08 -10.25
CA THR A 18 5.99 0.42 -9.35
C THR A 18 7.39 1.04 -9.45
N VAL A 19 7.84 1.37 -10.67
CA VAL A 19 9.13 2.05 -10.91
C VAL A 19 9.12 3.46 -10.31
N LEU A 20 8.05 4.21 -10.47
CA LEU A 20 7.96 5.55 -9.89
C LEU A 20 7.92 5.50 -8.36
N SER A 21 7.17 4.56 -7.80
CA SER A 21 7.12 4.31 -6.35
C SER A 21 8.50 3.93 -5.78
N SER A 22 9.30 3.13 -6.48
CA SER A 22 10.64 2.76 -6.00
C SER A 22 11.62 3.94 -5.99
N ILE A 23 11.50 4.87 -6.94
CA ILE A 23 12.26 6.13 -6.94
C ILE A 23 11.90 6.96 -5.71
N ILE A 24 10.59 7.15 -5.45
CA ILE A 24 10.11 7.90 -4.28
C ILE A 24 10.54 7.23 -2.97
N TYR A 25 10.50 5.89 -2.91
CA TYR A 25 10.99 5.12 -1.77
C TYR A 25 12.47 5.41 -1.48
N GLY A 26 13.32 5.52 -2.52
CA GLY A 26 14.71 5.95 -2.36
C GLY A 26 14.85 7.35 -1.78
N VAL A 27 13.97 8.28 -2.16
CA VAL A 27 13.92 9.63 -1.57
C VAL A 27 13.52 9.57 -0.09
N THR A 28 12.58 8.72 0.30
CA THR A 28 12.20 8.51 1.71
C THR A 28 13.38 8.02 2.55
N TRP A 29 14.20 7.09 2.02
CA TRP A 29 15.45 6.67 2.69
C TRP A 29 16.42 7.83 2.91
N LEU A 30 16.58 8.71 1.92
CA LEU A 30 17.43 9.89 2.05
C LEU A 30 16.88 10.87 3.11
N GLN A 31 15.56 11.04 3.19
CA GLN A 31 14.93 11.86 4.23
C GLN A 31 15.22 11.31 5.63
N VAL A 32 15.09 9.98 5.80
CA VAL A 32 15.40 9.30 7.07
C VAL A 32 16.88 9.39 7.41
N TYR A 33 17.77 9.19 6.44
CA TYR A 33 19.21 9.35 6.63
C TYR A 33 19.59 10.77 7.07
N SER A 34 19.06 11.78 6.38
CA SER A 34 19.29 13.19 6.72
C SER A 34 18.78 13.51 8.14
N TYR A 35 17.62 12.98 8.52
CA TYR A 35 17.09 13.12 9.87
C TYR A 35 18.03 12.52 10.93
N TYR A 36 18.51 11.29 10.72
CA TYR A 36 19.46 10.67 11.64
C TYR A 36 20.80 11.40 11.66
N SER A 37 21.30 11.91 10.53
CA SER A 37 22.58 12.63 10.48
C SER A 37 22.52 14.00 11.16
N SER A 38 21.41 14.73 11.02
CA SER A 38 21.30 16.12 11.50
C SER A 38 20.73 16.22 12.93
N HIS A 39 19.87 15.30 13.35
CA HIS A 39 19.13 15.39 14.62
C HIS A 39 19.42 14.25 15.62
N SER A 40 20.43 13.40 15.37
CA SER A 40 20.70 12.20 16.21
C SER A 40 20.82 12.49 17.71
N SER A 41 21.37 13.65 18.08
CA SER A 41 21.78 13.95 19.46
C SER A 41 20.68 14.55 20.35
N ARG A 42 19.54 15.00 19.82
CA ARG A 42 18.59 15.84 20.59
C ARG A 42 17.13 15.36 20.62
N ASP A 43 16.77 14.40 19.78
CA ASP A 43 15.37 13.95 19.65
C ASP A 43 15.01 12.73 20.51
N ARG A 44 13.76 12.70 20.97
CA ARG A 44 13.20 11.66 21.85
C ARG A 44 13.17 10.30 21.14
N TRP A 45 13.56 9.25 21.85
CA TRP A 45 13.54 7.85 21.38
C TRP A 45 12.21 7.42 20.74
N GLN A 46 11.09 7.96 21.20
CA GLN A 46 9.75 7.71 20.64
C GLN A 46 9.66 8.06 19.15
N PHE A 47 10.28 9.16 18.72
CA PHE A 47 10.25 9.58 17.32
C PHE A 47 11.10 8.66 16.45
N LYS A 48 12.29 8.28 16.92
CA LYS A 48 13.17 7.33 16.22
C LYS A 48 12.48 5.97 16.02
N SER A 49 11.82 5.46 17.06
CA SER A 49 11.05 4.21 16.98
C SER A 49 9.89 4.31 15.99
N PHE A 50 9.20 5.46 15.93
CA PHE A 50 8.10 5.68 15.00
C PHE A 50 8.57 5.73 13.54
N VAL A 51 9.69 6.40 13.26
CA VAL A 51 10.30 6.43 11.92
C VAL A 51 10.76 5.03 11.50
N ALA A 52 11.35 4.26 12.42
CA ALA A 52 11.73 2.87 12.14
C ALA A 52 10.49 2.01 11.81
N PHE A 53 9.40 2.16 12.56
CA PHE A 53 8.13 1.47 12.28
C PHE A 53 7.59 1.83 10.89
N LEU A 54 7.56 3.12 10.53
CA LEU A 54 7.14 3.57 9.21
C LEU A 54 7.98 2.92 8.10
N MET A 55 9.30 2.89 8.24
CA MET A 55 10.19 2.26 7.26
C MET A 55 9.94 0.76 7.12
N LEU A 56 9.64 0.05 8.19
CA LEU A 56 9.31 -1.38 8.13
C LEU A 56 8.00 -1.63 7.38
N VAL A 57 6.96 -0.83 7.67
CA VAL A 57 5.66 -0.97 6.99
C VAL A 57 5.77 -0.60 5.51
N ASP A 58 6.53 0.45 5.18
CA ASP A 58 6.76 0.89 3.80
C ASP A 58 7.57 -0.15 3.00
N SER A 59 8.59 -0.73 3.62
CA SER A 59 9.34 -1.84 3.03
C SER A 59 8.45 -3.07 2.77
N ALA A 60 7.57 -3.41 3.72
CA ALA A 60 6.60 -4.49 3.52
C ALA A 60 5.63 -4.19 2.37
N ASN A 61 5.15 -2.96 2.25
CA ASN A 61 4.29 -2.53 1.14
C ASN A 61 4.99 -2.73 -0.21
N VAL A 62 6.23 -2.24 -0.35
CA VAL A 62 7.03 -2.39 -1.57
C VAL A 62 7.25 -3.87 -1.92
N VAL A 63 7.56 -4.73 -0.93
CA VAL A 63 7.70 -6.17 -1.15
C VAL A 63 6.40 -6.79 -1.69
N PHE A 64 5.24 -6.42 -1.12
CA PHE A 64 3.95 -6.94 -1.61
C PHE A 64 3.62 -6.43 -3.01
N VAL A 65 3.96 -5.19 -3.36
CA VAL A 65 3.78 -4.65 -4.70
C VAL A 65 4.67 -5.39 -5.71
N ILE A 66 5.94 -5.61 -5.40
CA ILE A 66 6.88 -6.34 -6.26
C ILE A 66 6.40 -7.78 -6.45
N HIS A 67 6.00 -8.46 -5.37
CA HIS A 67 5.46 -9.81 -5.43
C HIS A 67 4.23 -9.88 -6.34
N THR A 68 3.30 -8.92 -6.20
CA THR A 68 2.10 -8.84 -7.05
C THR A 68 2.47 -8.62 -8.51
N ASN A 69 3.38 -7.71 -8.80
CA ASN A 69 3.80 -7.39 -10.16
C ASN A 69 4.54 -8.57 -10.83
N TYR A 70 5.46 -9.22 -10.12
CA TYR A 70 6.18 -10.40 -10.61
C TYR A 70 5.22 -11.55 -10.96
N HIS A 71 4.23 -11.79 -10.12
CA HIS A 71 3.37 -12.96 -10.22
C HIS A 71 2.27 -12.79 -11.29
N ILE A 72 1.85 -11.54 -11.56
CA ILE A 72 0.95 -11.20 -12.69
C ILE A 72 1.75 -11.07 -14.00
N GLY A 73 2.93 -10.43 -13.95
CA GLY A 73 3.72 -10.07 -15.13
C GLY A 73 4.71 -11.12 -15.63
N ILE A 74 5.04 -12.15 -14.85
CA ILE A 74 5.99 -13.19 -15.28
C ILE A 74 5.38 -14.59 -15.12
N THR A 75 4.90 -14.93 -13.93
CA THR A 75 4.47 -16.31 -13.63
C THR A 75 3.17 -16.73 -14.33
N ASN A 76 2.25 -15.79 -14.60
CA ASN A 76 0.96 -16.08 -15.23
C ASN A 76 0.75 -15.27 -16.52
N PHE A 77 1.78 -15.17 -17.35
CA PHE A 77 1.68 -14.46 -18.62
C PHE A 77 0.69 -15.17 -19.56
N GLY A 78 -0.51 -14.61 -19.71
CA GLY A 78 -1.54 -15.13 -20.62
C GLY A 78 -2.60 -16.05 -20.00
N ASP A 79 -2.48 -16.48 -18.74
CA ASP A 79 -3.53 -17.23 -18.03
C ASP A 79 -4.12 -16.41 -16.87
N TYR A 80 -5.23 -15.73 -17.16
CA TYR A 80 -5.93 -14.88 -16.21
C TYR A 80 -6.77 -15.67 -15.19
N ARG A 81 -6.88 -17.00 -15.33
CA ARG A 81 -7.63 -17.84 -14.38
C ARG A 81 -6.91 -18.01 -13.04
N SER A 82 -5.61 -17.73 -12.98
CA SER A 82 -4.78 -17.83 -11.77
C SER A 82 -4.68 -16.53 -10.95
N LEU A 83 -5.27 -15.42 -11.44
CA LEU A 83 -5.40 -14.17 -10.68
C LEU A 83 -6.00 -14.34 -9.26
N PRO A 84 -6.96 -15.25 -9.01
CA PRO A 84 -7.51 -15.50 -7.68
C PRO A 84 -6.49 -15.98 -6.64
N LEU A 85 -5.35 -16.55 -7.06
CA LEU A 85 -4.28 -16.98 -6.14
C LEU A 85 -3.34 -15.83 -5.77
N VAL A 86 -3.11 -14.88 -6.67
CA VAL A 86 -2.31 -13.66 -6.43
C VAL A 86 -3.03 -12.63 -5.55
N SER A 87 -4.28 -12.93 -5.23
CA SER A 87 -5.25 -12.01 -4.66
C SER A 87 -5.01 -11.64 -3.20
N TRP A 88 -4.21 -12.38 -2.44
CA TRP A 88 -3.95 -12.03 -1.04
C TRP A 88 -2.97 -10.85 -0.88
N SER A 89 -2.08 -10.65 -1.84
CA SER A 89 -1.11 -9.54 -1.83
C SER A 89 -1.78 -8.19 -2.10
N LEU A 90 -2.80 -8.13 -2.96
CA LEU A 90 -3.53 -6.90 -3.28
C LEU A 90 -4.19 -6.19 -2.06
N PRO A 91 -5.01 -6.86 -1.23
CA PRO A 91 -5.55 -6.26 -0.01
C PRO A 91 -4.44 -5.99 1.01
N ALA A 92 -3.36 -6.78 1.05
CA ALA A 92 -2.23 -6.51 1.93
C ALA A 92 -1.48 -5.22 1.54
N VAL A 93 -1.30 -4.96 0.24
CA VAL A 93 -0.78 -3.67 -0.28
C VAL A 93 -1.71 -2.53 0.12
N ALA A 94 -3.01 -2.66 -0.11
CA ALA A 94 -3.98 -1.62 0.22
C ALA A 94 -3.98 -1.30 1.72
N LEU A 95 -3.99 -2.32 2.59
CA LEU A 95 -3.98 -2.14 4.04
C LEU A 95 -2.69 -1.50 4.54
N SER A 96 -1.53 -1.96 4.05
CA SER A 96 -0.24 -1.38 4.45
C SER A 96 -0.09 0.08 3.99
N ALA A 97 -0.57 0.43 2.79
CA ALA A 97 -0.59 1.81 2.30
C ALA A 97 -1.44 2.73 3.18
N VAL A 98 -2.64 2.27 3.57
CA VAL A 98 -3.56 3.03 4.43
C VAL A 98 -2.97 3.26 5.83
N VAL A 99 -2.27 2.26 6.38
CA VAL A 99 -1.56 2.39 7.68
C VAL A 99 -0.44 3.43 7.59
N LEU A 100 0.32 3.44 6.50
CA LEU A 100 1.38 4.44 6.27
C LEU A 100 0.79 5.84 6.15
N GLU A 101 -0.28 6.01 5.38
CA GLU A 101 -0.94 7.30 5.18
C GLU A 101 -1.38 7.91 6.51
N VAL A 102 -2.11 7.17 7.35
CA VAL A 102 -2.56 7.67 8.66
C VAL A 102 -1.40 8.02 9.58
N SER A 103 -0.38 7.17 9.61
CA SER A 103 0.80 7.38 10.44
C SER A 103 1.52 8.67 10.04
N VAL A 104 1.74 8.86 8.74
CA VAL A 104 2.38 10.07 8.19
C VAL A 104 1.51 11.32 8.40
N GLN A 105 0.19 11.22 8.21
CA GLN A 105 -0.75 12.30 8.44
C GLN A 105 -0.70 12.80 9.89
N HIS A 106 -0.76 11.86 10.84
CA HIS A 106 -0.74 12.16 12.26
C HIS A 106 0.57 12.87 12.64
N PHE A 107 1.67 12.43 12.03
CA PHE A 107 2.97 13.05 12.19
C PHE A 107 3.02 14.48 11.65
N TYR A 108 2.55 14.72 10.43
CA TYR A 108 2.49 16.06 9.85
C TYR A 108 1.58 16.98 10.65
N ALA A 109 0.42 16.50 11.11
CA ALA A 109 -0.49 17.26 11.94
C ALA A 109 0.19 17.72 13.25
N TYR A 110 0.95 16.83 13.91
CA TYR A 110 1.72 17.17 15.11
C TYR A 110 2.78 18.25 14.83
N ARG A 111 3.53 18.14 13.74
CA ARG A 111 4.57 19.12 13.37
C ARG A 111 3.97 20.48 13.02
N ILE A 112 2.87 20.51 12.28
CA ILE A 112 2.15 21.75 11.92
C ILE A 112 1.59 22.42 13.17
N TYR A 113 1.02 21.65 14.11
CA TYR A 113 0.51 22.18 15.36
C TYR A 113 1.61 22.90 16.18
N LEU A 114 2.81 22.32 16.22
CA LEU A 114 3.95 22.91 16.90
C LEU A 114 4.46 24.18 16.21
N LEU A 115 4.47 24.22 14.87
CA LEU A 115 4.95 25.36 14.09
C LEU A 115 3.94 26.52 14.04
N SER A 116 2.64 26.21 14.04
CA SER A 116 1.55 27.19 13.86
C SER A 116 1.13 27.90 15.16
N ARG A 117 2.03 28.10 16.12
CA ARG A 117 1.76 28.79 17.40
C ARG A 117 0.49 28.28 18.12
N ARG A 118 0.19 26.96 18.06
CA ARG A 118 -1.02 26.31 18.60
C ARG A 118 -2.37 26.65 17.95
N SER A 119 -2.41 27.28 16.78
CA SER A 119 -3.68 27.43 16.04
C SER A 119 -4.14 26.08 15.46
N PRO A 120 -5.30 25.53 15.86
CA PRO A 120 -5.71 24.18 15.48
C PRO A 120 -6.39 24.10 14.10
N TYR A 121 -6.75 25.22 13.48
CA TYR A 121 -7.61 25.23 12.29
C TYR A 121 -6.96 24.53 11.06
N LEU A 122 -5.69 24.84 10.75
CA LEU A 122 -4.97 24.18 9.65
C LEU A 122 -4.72 22.68 9.89
N PRO A 123 -4.14 22.25 11.03
CA PRO A 123 -3.91 20.82 11.27
C PRO A 123 -5.22 20.04 11.38
N ALA A 124 -6.31 20.65 11.89
CA ALA A 124 -7.63 20.02 11.91
C ALA A 124 -8.17 19.78 10.49
N ALA A 125 -8.09 20.77 9.60
CA ALA A 125 -8.53 20.62 8.21
C ALA A 125 -7.76 19.51 7.49
N ILE A 126 -6.43 19.48 7.65
CA ILE A 126 -5.57 18.43 7.08
C ILE A 126 -5.95 17.06 7.66
N SER A 127 -6.15 16.96 8.97
CA SER A 127 -6.55 15.68 9.59
C SER A 127 -7.91 15.19 9.11
N ALA A 128 -8.88 16.09 8.87
CA ALA A 128 -10.21 15.75 8.39
C ALA A 128 -10.20 15.20 6.95
N VAL A 129 -9.40 15.80 6.07
CA VAL A 129 -9.24 15.32 4.69
C VAL A 129 -8.72 13.89 4.67
N SER A 130 -7.74 13.54 5.51
CA SER A 130 -7.19 12.19 5.49
C SER A 130 -7.95 11.17 6.31
N LEU A 131 -8.77 11.58 7.27
CA LEU A 131 -9.81 10.69 7.82
C LEU A 131 -10.78 10.24 6.72
N THR A 132 -11.08 11.14 5.78
CA THR A 132 -11.92 10.82 4.62
C THR A 132 -11.19 9.85 3.68
N ALA A 133 -9.92 10.11 3.36
CA ALA A 133 -9.09 9.23 2.54
C ALA A 133 -8.91 7.84 3.18
N PHE A 134 -8.70 7.78 4.49
CA PHE A 134 -8.64 6.55 5.26
C PHE A 134 -9.93 5.73 5.16
N GLY A 135 -11.09 6.38 5.31
CA GLY A 135 -12.40 5.73 5.15
C GLY A 135 -12.56 5.11 3.76
N ILE A 136 -12.17 5.84 2.72
CA ILE A 136 -12.21 5.35 1.33
C ILE A 136 -11.26 4.15 1.15
N GLY A 137 -10.03 4.23 1.69
CA GLY A 137 -9.04 3.16 1.61
C GLY A 137 -9.49 1.84 2.26
N ILE A 138 -10.14 1.92 3.43
CA ILE A 138 -10.71 0.74 4.11
C ILE A 138 -11.85 0.14 3.28
N VAL A 139 -12.77 0.97 2.79
CA VAL A 139 -13.91 0.49 1.98
C VAL A 139 -13.40 -0.20 0.71
N PHE A 140 -12.39 0.37 0.05
CA PHE A 140 -11.76 -0.22 -1.12
C PHE A 140 -11.12 -1.58 -0.80
N GLY A 141 -10.31 -1.66 0.26
CA GLY A 141 -9.70 -2.92 0.71
C GLY A 141 -10.74 -3.99 1.06
N ALA A 142 -11.83 -3.61 1.73
CA ALA A 142 -12.92 -4.52 2.09
C ALA A 142 -13.69 -5.02 0.86
N ASN A 143 -13.94 -4.15 -0.12
CA ASN A 143 -14.60 -4.52 -1.37
C ASN A 143 -13.74 -5.50 -2.18
N ILE A 144 -12.44 -5.27 -2.26
CA ILE A 144 -11.49 -6.21 -2.87
C ILE A 144 -11.57 -7.55 -2.15
N LEU A 145 -11.43 -7.58 -0.83
CA LEU A 145 -11.44 -8.84 -0.08
C LEU A 145 -12.74 -9.63 -0.28
N LYS A 146 -13.89 -8.95 -0.29
CA LYS A 146 -15.20 -9.56 -0.58
C LYS A 146 -15.25 -10.16 -1.99
N HIS A 147 -14.80 -9.41 -2.99
CA HIS A 147 -14.79 -9.86 -4.38
C HIS A 147 -13.88 -11.10 -4.56
N LEU A 148 -12.73 -11.09 -3.89
CA LEU A 148 -11.81 -12.22 -3.89
C LEU A 148 -12.36 -13.45 -3.15
N HIS A 149 -13.09 -13.24 -2.06
CA HIS A 149 -13.78 -14.32 -1.36
C HIS A 149 -14.83 -14.97 -2.28
N GLU A 150 -15.57 -14.15 -3.02
CA GLU A 150 -16.58 -14.61 -3.97
C GLU A 150 -15.97 -15.42 -5.12
N LEU A 151 -14.83 -14.98 -5.66
CA LEU A 151 -14.10 -15.72 -6.69
C LEU A 151 -13.41 -16.98 -6.14
N ARG A 152 -13.03 -17.01 -4.86
CA ARG A 152 -12.41 -18.19 -4.23
C ARG A 152 -13.41 -19.31 -3.93
N ASN A 153 -14.67 -18.98 -3.62
CA ASN A 153 -15.73 -19.96 -3.33
C ASN A 153 -15.92 -21.03 -4.44
N PRO A 154 -16.07 -20.69 -5.73
CA PRO A 154 -16.25 -21.67 -6.80
C PRO A 154 -15.01 -22.55 -7.03
N PHE A 155 -13.79 -21.99 -6.97
CA PHE A 155 -12.57 -22.78 -7.12
C PHE A 155 -12.32 -23.73 -5.95
N ARG A 156 -12.64 -23.31 -4.71
CA ARG A 156 -12.57 -24.19 -3.53
C ARG A 156 -13.51 -25.38 -3.68
N ASN A 157 -14.72 -25.16 -4.16
CA ASN A 157 -15.70 -26.22 -4.39
C ASN A 157 -15.29 -27.16 -5.54
N LEU A 158 -14.66 -26.64 -6.59
CA LEU A 158 -14.17 -27.44 -7.72
C LEU A 158 -12.97 -28.33 -7.33
N CYS A 159 -12.04 -27.81 -6.51
CA CYS A 159 -10.90 -28.58 -6.04
C CYS A 159 -11.34 -29.72 -5.09
N ILE A 160 -12.30 -29.47 -4.20
CA ILE A 160 -12.90 -30.51 -3.34
C ILE A 160 -13.62 -31.57 -4.20
N ALA A 161 -14.35 -31.17 -5.23
CA ALA A 161 -15.05 -32.09 -6.14
C ALA A 161 -14.10 -32.97 -6.96
N THR A 162 -12.90 -32.49 -7.30
CA THR A 162 -11.91 -33.24 -8.11
C THR A 162 -11.00 -34.12 -7.24
N LEU A 163 -10.81 -33.80 -5.96
CA LEU A 163 -10.09 -34.64 -4.98
C LEU A 163 -10.95 -35.78 -4.40
N PHE A 164 -12.27 -35.69 -4.53
CA PHE A 164 -13.24 -36.71 -4.07
C PHE A 164 -13.84 -37.58 -5.19
N CYS A 165 -13.39 -37.41 -6.45
CA CYS A 165 -13.79 -38.22 -7.60
C CYS A 165 -12.59 -39.02 -8.11
#